data_AF-A0A3D4ZFP5-F1
#
_entry.id   AF-A0A3D4ZFP5-F1
#
_cell.length_a   1.000
_cell.length_b   1.000
_cell.length_c   1.000
_cell.angle_alpha   90.00
_cell.angle_beta   90.00
_cell.angle_gamma   90.00
#
_symmetry.space_group_name_H-M   'P 1'
#
loop_
_entity.id
_entity.type
_entity.pdbx_description
1 polymer ?
#
loop_
_entity_poly.entity_id
_entity_poly.type
_entity_poly.pdbx_seq_one_letter_code
_entity_poly.pdbx_strand_id
1 'polypeptide(L)' 'MLLGEHSGIEGFFTAAGHEGDGIALAPITGTLLASMVCRDPVDHRLDELSPNRFANL' A
#
# COMPACT_ATOMS: atom_id res chain seq x y z
N MET A 1 2.77 -7.50 -5.21
CA MET A 1 1.83 -6.67 -4.41
C MET A 1 1.98 -5.17 -4.66
N LEU A 2 0.87 -4.43 -4.58
CA LEU A 2 0.76 -2.97 -4.53
C LEU A 2 0.10 -2.58 -3.20
N LEU A 3 0.65 -1.59 -2.49
CA LEU A 3 0.12 -1.03 -1.25
C LEU A 3 0.41 0.47 -1.17
N GLY A 4 -0.62 1.30 -1.06
CA GLY A 4 -0.47 2.73 -0.79
C GLY A 4 -1.37 3.63 -1.63
N GLU A 5 -1.16 4.94 -1.46
CA GLU A 5 -1.89 6.01 -2.15
C GLU A 5 -1.32 6.27 -3.55
N HIS A 6 -2.21 6.54 -4.51
CA HIS A 6 -1.82 6.97 -5.85
C HIS A 6 -1.57 8.47 -5.88
N SER A 7 -0.44 8.91 -6.45
CA SER A 7 -0.07 10.32 -6.46
C SER A 7 -0.99 11.23 -7.30
N GLY A 8 -1.78 10.65 -8.21
CA GLY A 8 -2.67 11.40 -9.11
C GLY A 8 -4.06 11.71 -8.53
N ILE A 9 -4.46 11.03 -7.45
CA ILE A 9 -5.80 11.18 -6.86
C ILE A 9 -5.68 11.05 -5.34
N GLU A 10 -5.83 12.18 -4.63
CA GLU A 10 -5.82 12.19 -3.16
C GLU A 10 -6.91 11.27 -2.59
N GLY A 11 -6.54 10.47 -1.60
CA GLY A 11 -7.43 9.54 -0.93
C GLY A 11 -7.71 8.26 -1.72
N PHE A 12 -7.11 8.07 -2.90
CA PHE A 12 -7.24 6.84 -3.66
C PHE A 12 -6.13 5.85 -3.30
N PHE A 13 -6.50 4.76 -2.63
CA PHE A 13 -5.57 3.73 -2.16
C PHE A 13 -5.77 2.39 -2.87
N THR A 14 -4.71 1.60 -2.96
CA THR A 14 -4.76 0.21 -3.43
C THR A 14 -4.02 -0.70 -2.47
N ALA A 15 -4.59 -1.89 -2.22
CA ALA A 15 -3.97 -3.01 -1.51
C ALA A 15 -4.28 -4.30 -2.29
N ALA A 16 -3.43 -4.67 -3.24
CA ALA A 16 -3.72 -5.73 -4.21
C ALA A 16 -2.47 -6.52 -4.62
N GLY A 17 -2.67 -7.67 -5.29
CA GLY A 17 -1.58 -8.48 -5.83
C GLY A 17 -0.81 -9.28 -4.75
N HIS A 18 -1.53 -9.87 -3.80
CA HIS A 18 -1.00 -10.77 -2.78
C HIS A 18 -0.83 -12.23 -3.26
N GLU A 19 -1.23 -12.54 -4.51
CA GLU A 19 -0.88 -13.79 -5.22
C GLU A 19 -1.10 -15.10 -4.44
N GLY A 20 -2.17 -15.18 -3.64
CA GLY A 20 -2.53 -16.37 -2.84
C GLY A 20 -2.23 -16.23 -1.34
N ASP A 21 -1.33 -15.31 -0.96
CA ASP A 21 -0.99 -15.05 0.44
C ASP A 21 -1.93 -14.04 1.12
N GLY A 22 -2.98 -13.59 0.41
CA GLY A 22 -3.87 -12.53 0.87
C GLY A 22 -4.56 -12.83 2.21
N ILE A 23 -4.92 -14.09 2.48
CA ILE A 23 -5.55 -14.47 3.76
C ILE A 23 -4.56 -14.33 4.92
N ALA A 24 -3.33 -14.81 4.76
CA ALA A 24 -2.30 -14.71 5.78
C ALA A 24 -1.87 -13.26 6.02
N LEU A 25 -1.81 -12.45 4.95
CA LEU A 25 -1.35 -11.07 4.99
C LEU A 25 -2.45 -10.04 5.27
N ALA A 26 -3.72 -10.42 5.27
CA ALA A 26 -4.84 -9.49 5.45
C ALA A 26 -4.74 -8.64 6.74
N PRO A 27 -4.42 -9.20 7.93
CA PRO A 27 -4.38 -8.42 9.17
C PRO A 27 -3.33 -7.31 9.15
N ILE A 28 -2.11 -7.63 8.70
CA ILE A 28 -1.03 -6.63 8.63
C ILE A 28 -1.27 -5.63 7.49
N THR A 29 -1.80 -6.09 6.35
CA THR A 29 -2.17 -5.20 5.23
C THR A 29 -3.18 -4.15 5.68
N GLY A 30 -4.23 -4.56 6.40
CA GLY A 30 -5.24 -3.63 6.92
C GLY A 30 -4.67 -2.63 7.92
N THR A 31 -3.78 -3.07 8.80
CA THR A 31 -3.11 -2.20 9.79
C THR A 31 -2.26 -1.14 9.10
N LEU A 32 -1.42 -1.55 8.14
CA LEU A 32 -0.56 -0.62 7.40
C LEU A 32 -1.37 0.35 6.55
N LEU A 33 -2.43 -0.12 5.88
CA LEU A 33 -3.29 0.74 5.08
C LEU A 33 -4.04 1.75 5.94
N ALA A 34 -4.52 1.36 7.12
CA ALA A 34 -5.15 2.27 8.07
C ALA A 34 -4.19 3.38 8.51
N SER A 35 -2.94 3.05 8.85
CA SER A 35 -1.90 4.05 9.16
C SER A 35 -1.68 5.03 8.01
N MET A 36 -1.61 4.55 6.76
CA MET A 36 -1.48 5.42 5.59
C MET A 36 -2.68 6.36 5.42
N VAL A 37 -3.91 5.85 5.57
CA VAL A 37 -5.15 6.63 5.47
C VAL A 37 -5.22 7.70 6.57
N CYS A 38 -4.80 7.35 7.79
CA CYS A 38 -4.76 8.27 8.94
C CYS A 38 -3.55 9.22 8.93
N ARG A 39 -2.68 9.14 7.91
CA ARG A 39 -1.45 9.95 7.79
C ARG A 39 -0.46 9.71 8.95
N ASP A 40 -0.48 8.51 9.52
CA ASP A 40 0.51 8.07 10.50
C ASP A 40 1.85 7.74 9.83
N PRO A 41 2.98 7.88 10.53
CA PRO A 41 4.28 7.43 10.02
C PRO A 41 4.29 5.92 9.73
N VAL A 42 4.81 5.55 8.56
CA VAL A 42 5.04 4.15 8.16
C VAL A 42 6.51 3.93 7.81
N ASP A 43 6.94 2.67 7.84
CA ASP A 43 8.32 2.31 7.50
C ASP A 43 8.60 2.55 6.01
N HIS A 44 9.71 3.23 5.70
CA HIS A 44 10.21 3.50 4.34
C HIS A 44 10.34 2.26 3.46
N ARG A 45 10.50 1.06 4.04
CA ARG A 45 10.49 -0.20 3.28
C ARG A 45 9.20 -0.43 2.49
N LEU A 46 8.09 0.22 2.86
CA LEU A 46 6.83 0.14 2.12
C LEU A 46 6.86 0.88 0.77
N ASP A 47 7.88 1.69 0.50
CA ASP A 47 8.08 2.35 -0.80
C ASP A 47 8.25 1.33 -1.93
N GLU A 48 8.82 0.15 -1.64
CA GLU A 48 8.93 -0.97 -2.59
C GLU A 48 7.56 -1.54 -3.00
N LEU A 49 6.53 -1.33 -2.20
CA LEU A 49 5.16 -1.76 -2.46
C LEU A 49 4.29 -0.65 -3.04
N SER A 50 4.79 0.59 -3.09
CA SER A 50 4.06 1.76 -3.59
C SER A 50 3.48 1.52 -4.98
N PRO A 51 2.22 1.92 -5.25
CA PRO A 51 1.67 1.87 -6.60
C PRO A 51 2.42 2.82 -7.55
N ASN A 52 3.10 3.83 -7.03
CA ASN A 52 3.81 4.84 -7.83
C ASN A 52 5.22 4.39 -8.26
N ARG A 53 5.69 3.22 -7.82
CA ARG A 53 7.05 2.72 -8.16
C ARG A 53 7.27 2.43 -9.65
N PHE A 54 6.18 2.40 -10.43
CA PHE A 54 6.20 2.21 -11.88
C PHE A 54 5.86 3.48 -12.66
N ALA A 55 5.60 4.60 -11.99
CA ALA A 55 5.10 5.83 -12.62
C ALA A 55 6.10 6.50 -13.58
N ASN A 56 7.39 6.13 -13.50
CA ASN A 56 8.47 6.67 -14.33
C ASN A 56 9.13 5.61 -15.22
N LEU A 57 8.50 4.44 -15.42
CA LEU A 57 8.90 3.47 -16.43
C LEU A 57 8.32 3.87 -17.80
#